data_AF-A0A6P0IZS1-F1
#
_entry.id   AF-A0A6P0IZS1-F1
#
_cell.length_a   1.000
_cell.length_b   1.000
_cell.length_c   1.000
_cell.angle_alpha   90.00
_cell.angle_beta   90.00
_cell.angle_gamma   90.00
#
_symmetry.space_group_name_H-M   'P 1'
#
loop_
_entity.id
_entity.type
_entity.pdbx_description
1 polymer ?
#
loop_
_entity_poly.entity_id
_entity_poly.type
_entity_poly.pdbx_seq_one_letter_code
_entity_poly.pdbx_strand_id
1 'polypeptide(L)' 'MSSTEERKTKKRMRGIPVYYDELKKQHGVFLTDTAWKWLQLSAKDSGTSVGEFLERWIRSEIDKA' A
#
# COMPACT_ATOMS: atom_id res chain seq x y z
N MET A 1 14.85 8.00 -28.15
CA MET A 1 14.39 6.67 -27.75
C MET A 1 13.86 6.80 -26.33
N SER A 2 12.55 6.92 -26.17
CA SER A 2 11.92 7.07 -24.86
C SER A 2 11.49 5.69 -24.40
N SER A 3 12.31 5.07 -23.57
CA SER A 3 11.98 3.79 -22.93
C SER A 3 10.86 4.04 -21.92
N THR A 4 9.62 3.85 -22.36
CA THR A 4 8.47 3.74 -21.46
C THR A 4 8.63 2.42 -20.72
N GLU A 5 9.16 2.47 -19.49
CA GLU A 5 9.17 1.30 -18.62
C GLU A 5 7.73 0.85 -18.40
N GLU A 6 7.40 -0.32 -18.94
CA GLU A 6 6.14 -1.00 -18.68
C GLU A 6 6.00 -1.18 -17.17
N ARG A 7 5.21 -0.31 -16.53
CA ARG A 7 4.70 -0.55 -15.19
C ARG A 7 3.89 -1.83 -15.25
N LYS A 8 4.52 -2.98 -14.96
CA LYS A 8 3.89 -4.30 -14.85
C LYS A 8 2.75 -4.20 -13.85
N THR A 9 1.58 -3.83 -14.34
CA THR A 9 0.34 -3.79 -13.56
C THR A 9 -0.06 -5.24 -13.38
N LYS A 10 0.47 -5.89 -12.34
CA LYS A 10 0.04 -7.24 -11.95
C LYS A 10 -1.47 -7.18 -11.73
N LYS A 11 -2.24 -7.80 -12.63
CA LYS A 11 -3.68 -7.98 -12.45
C LYS A 11 -3.89 -8.65 -11.09
N ARG A 12 -4.55 -7.94 -10.16
CA ARG A 12 -4.85 -8.46 -8.83
C ARG A 12 -5.88 -9.59 -9.00
N MET A 13 -5.44 -10.84 -8.88
CA MET A 13 -6.35 -11.99 -8.86
C MET A 13 -6.96 -12.14 -7.47
N ARG A 14 -8.28 -12.38 -7.42
CA ARG A 14 -9.03 -12.57 -6.17
C ARG A 14 -8.50 -13.86 -5.50
N GLY A 15 -7.99 -13.73 -4.27
CA GLY A 15 -7.47 -14.86 -3.50
C GLY A 15 -5.99 -15.19 -3.74
N ILE A 16 -5.24 -14.34 -4.46
CA ILE A 16 -3.79 -14.50 -4.62
C ILE A 16 -3.06 -13.33 -3.96
N PRO A 17 -2.14 -13.60 -3.02
CA PRO A 17 -1.27 -12.57 -2.47
C PRO A 17 -0.47 -11.87 -3.59
N VAL A 18 -0.58 -10.54 -3.68
CA VAL A 18 0.02 -9.76 -4.78
C VAL A 18 1.45 -9.35 -4.45
N TYR A 19 1.70 -8.99 -3.19
CA TYR A 19 2.97 -8.41 -2.74
C TYR A 19 3.65 -9.18 -1.60
N TYR A 20 2.88 -9.88 -0.76
CA TYR A 20 3.37 -10.60 0.42
C TYR A 20 2.62 -11.92 0.55
N ASP A 21 3.26 -12.97 1.09
CA ASP A 21 2.76 -14.36 1.15
C ASP A 21 1.40 -14.54 1.86
N GLU A 22 0.86 -13.49 2.47
CA GLU A 22 -0.39 -13.49 3.22
C GLU A 22 -1.55 -12.79 2.49
N LEU A 23 -2.74 -13.37 2.64
CA LEU A 23 -3.98 -12.75 2.19
C LEU A 23 -4.36 -11.59 3.11
N LYS A 24 -4.55 -10.40 2.51
CA LYS A 24 -5.07 -9.23 3.22
C LYS A 24 -6.42 -9.54 3.86
N LYS A 25 -6.51 -9.37 5.19
CA LYS A 25 -7.76 -9.40 5.94
C LYS A 25 -8.25 -7.98 6.17
N GLN A 26 -9.57 -7.80 6.27
CA GLN A 26 -10.14 -6.49 6.58
C GLN A 26 -9.91 -6.18 8.06
N HIS A 27 -9.13 -5.13 8.34
CA HIS A 27 -8.93 -4.60 9.68
C HIS A 27 -9.49 -3.17 9.74
N GLY A 28 -10.40 -2.91 10.68
CA GLY A 28 -10.92 -1.57 10.94
C GLY A 28 -10.03 -0.86 11.95
N VAL A 29 -9.61 0.37 11.63
CA VAL A 29 -8.87 1.25 12.55
C VAL A 29 -9.62 2.57 12.71
N PHE A 30 -9.66 3.09 13.93
CA PHE A 30 -10.16 4.42 14.20
C PHE A 30 -8.98 5.39 14.21
N LEU A 31 -9.04 6.39 13.33
CA LEU A 31 -8.00 7.41 13.18
C LEU A 31 -8.65 8.78 13.30
N THR A 32 -7.86 9.77 13.72
CA THR A 32 -8.28 11.17 13.66
C THR A 32 -8.35 11.64 12.21
N ASP A 33 -9.20 12.62 11.93
CA ASP A 33 -9.37 13.17 10.57
C ASP A 33 -8.03 13.65 9.98
N THR A 34 -7.20 14.29 10.80
CA THR A 34 -5.87 14.77 10.42
C THR A 34 -4.95 13.61 9.99
N ALA A 35 -4.92 12.52 10.77
CA ALA A 35 -4.10 11.36 10.44
C ALA A 35 -4.59 10.65 9.17
N TRP A 36 -5.92 10.55 9.00
CA TRP A 36 -6.53 9.97 7.80
C TRP A 36 -6.21 10.79 6.54
N LYS A 37 -6.34 12.11 6.61
CA LYS A 37 -6.03 13.01 5.50
C LYS A 37 -4.54 12.97 5.13
N TRP A 38 -3.66 12.90 6.12
CA TRP A 38 -2.23 12.71 5.88
C TRP A 38 -1.95 11.38 5.16
N LEU A 39 -2.56 10.27 5.61
CA LEU A 39 -2.43 8.96 4.96
C LEU A 39 -2.91 8.99 3.49
N GLN A 40 -4.03 9.69 3.22
CA GLN A 40 -4.52 9.86 1.85
C GLN A 40 -3.53 10.61 0.96
N LEU A 41 -2.94 11.69 1.47
CA LEU A 41 -1.93 12.48 0.75
C LEU A 41 -0.66 11.67 0.50
N SER A 42 -0.13 11.01 1.52
CA SER A 42 1.08 10.18 1.41
C SER A 42 0.89 9.00 0.44
N ALA A 43 -0.30 8.38 0.46
CA ALA A 43 -0.63 7.31 -0.47
C ALA A 43 -0.72 7.83 -1.93
N LYS A 44 -1.32 9.02 -2.12
CA LYS A 44 -1.41 9.67 -3.45
C LYS A 44 -0.02 10.00 -4.00
N ASP A 45 0.87 10.52 -3.16
CA ASP A 45 2.27 10.81 -3.53
C ASP A 45 3.03 9.54 -3.94
N SER A 46 2.84 8.46 -3.19
CA SER A 46 3.43 7.15 -3.46
C SER A 46 2.78 6.39 -4.63
N GLY A 47 1.75 6.95 -5.28
CA GLY A 47 1.00 6.29 -6.35
C GLY A 47 0.33 4.98 -5.93
N THR A 48 -0.01 4.83 -4.65
CA THR A 48 -0.54 3.60 -4.07
C THR A 48 -1.83 3.83 -3.30
N SER A 49 -2.56 2.76 -2.97
CA SER A 49 -3.75 2.85 -2.10
C SER A 49 -3.35 3.03 -0.63
N VAL A 50 -4.16 3.73 0.16
CA VAL A 50 -3.90 3.98 1.60
C VAL A 50 -3.55 2.71 2.36
N GLY A 51 -4.27 1.59 2.15
CA GLY A 51 -3.97 0.33 2.83
C GLY A 51 -2.62 -0.29 2.42
N GLU A 52 -2.19 -0.11 1.18
CA GLU A 52 -0.88 -0.56 0.71
C GLU A 52 0.25 0.34 1.23
N PHE A 53 0.00 1.65 1.28
CA PHE A 53 0.92 2.61 1.89
C PHE A 53 1.14 2.26 3.37
N LEU A 54 0.05 2.06 4.10
CA LEU A 54 0.07 1.71 5.52
C LEU A 54 0.80 0.39 5.76
N GLU A 55 0.53 -0.64 4.94
CA GLU A 55 1.20 -1.94 5.06
C GLU A 55 2.72 -1.85 4.79
N ARG A 56 3.14 -1.10 3.77
CA ARG A 56 4.57 -0.84 3.51
C ARG A 56 5.23 -0.08 4.65
N TRP A 57 4.54 0.92 5.20
CA TRP A 57 5.05 1.70 6.33
C TRP A 57 5.22 0.84 7.57
N ILE A 58 4.20 0.06 7.95
CA ILE A 58 4.27 -0.86 9.11
C ILE A 58 5.39 -1.89 8.91
N ARG A 59 5.53 -2.48 7.72
CA ARG A 59 6.63 -3.41 7.44
C ARG A 59 8.01 -2.75 7.53
N SER A 60 8.14 -1.50 7.10
CA SER A 60 9.39 -0.74 7.27
C SER A 60 9.70 -0.45 8.73
N GLU A 61 8.70 -0.27 9.60
CA GLU A 61 8.93 -0.10 11.04
C GLU A 61 9.26 -1.43 11.73
N ILE A 62 8.69 -2.56 11.28
CA ILE A 62 9.05 -3.90 11.77
C ILE A 62 10.52 -4.23 11.43
N ASP A 63 10.99 -3.89 10.22
CA ASP A 63 12.38 -4.13 9.80
C ASP A 63 13.41 -3.32 10.62
N LYS A 64 12.99 -2.17 11.15
CA LYS A 64 13.84 -1.32 12.01
C LYS A 64 13.89 -1.75 13.48
N ALA A 65 12.94 -2.59 13.92
CA ALA A 65 12.78 -3.02 15.31
C ALA A 65 13.58 -4.29 15.60
#